data_AF-A0AAW9J6X2-F1
#
_entry.id   AF-A0AAW9J6X2-F1
#
_cell.length_a   1.000
_cell.length_b   1.000
_cell.length_c   1.000
_cell.angle_alpha   90.00
_cell.angle_beta   90.00
_cell.angle_gamma   90.00
#
_symmetry.space_group_name_H-M   'P 1'
#
loop_
_entity.id
_entity.type
_entity.pdbx_description
1 polymer ?
#
loop_
_entity_poly.entity_id
_entity_poly.type
_entity_poly.pdbx_seq_one_letter_code
_entity_poly.pdbx_strand_id
1 'polypeptide(L)'
;GRCRIVIKDNKAVIRTSAACIGQGLGTIATQILCETTGINPENVSVDNPDTFTTPNSGTTTASRQTVFTGEATRVASLKLKEALKSKSLEDLEGQEFYGEYVSDTDPMGSTKPTPVSHVAYGYA
;
A
#
# COMPACT_ATOMS: atom_id res chain seq x y z
N GLY A 1 6.97 2.62 -2.79
CA GLY A 1 5.74 1.84 -2.88
C GLY A 1 4.59 2.80 -3.01
N ARG A 2 3.60 2.46 -3.82
CA ARG A 2 2.40 3.26 -4.02
C ARG A 2 1.19 2.36 -3.85
N CYS A 3 0.20 2.85 -3.12
CA CYS A 3 -1.05 2.15 -2.89
C CYS A 3 -2.19 3.17 -2.95
N ARG A 4 -3.30 2.76 -3.54
CA ARG A 4 -4.54 3.53 -3.55
C ARG A 4 -5.63 2.65 -2.96
N ILE A 5 -6.41 3.20 -2.04
CA ILE A 5 -7.62 2.56 -1.53
C ILE A 5 -8.80 3.33 -2.11
N VAL A 6 -9.65 2.66 -2.88
CA VAL A 6 -10.85 3.24 -3.48
C VAL A 6 -12.06 2.67 -2.78
N ILE A 7 -12.99 3.51 -2.37
CA ILE A 7 -14.25 3.03 -1.81
C ILE A 7 -15.21 2.79 -2.97
N LYS A 8 -15.65 1.54 -3.12
CA LYS A 8 -16.57 1.13 -4.18
C LYS A 8 -17.50 0.04 -3.70
N ASP A 9 -18.79 0.16 -4.00
CA ASP A 9 -19.82 -0.82 -3.65
C ASP A 9 -19.81 -1.16 -2.15
N ASN A 10 -19.63 -0.14 -1.29
CA ASN A 10 -19.47 -0.28 0.17
C ASN A 10 -18.25 -1.12 0.62
N LYS A 11 -17.23 -1.22 -0.24
CA LYS A 11 -15.98 -1.94 0.03
C LYS A 11 -14.77 -1.05 -0.12
N ALA A 12 -13.74 -1.32 0.67
CA ALA A 12 -12.41 -0.77 0.46
C ALA A 12 -11.66 -1.63 -0.56
N VAL A 13 -11.46 -1.09 -1.77
CA VAL A 13 -10.74 -1.72 -2.87
C VAL A 13 -9.28 -1.27 -2.86
N ILE A 14 -8.37 -2.18 -2.56
CA ILE A 14 -6.92 -1.94 -2.56
C ILE A 14 -6.40 -2.08 -3.99
N ARG A 15 -5.72 -1.03 -4.45
CA ARG A 15 -5.07 -0.94 -5.77
C ARG A 15 -3.58 -0.66 -5.60
N THR A 16 -2.77 -1.61 -6.02
CA THR A 16 -1.31 -1.46 -6.07
C THR A 16 -0.81 -2.09 -7.36
N SER A 17 0.14 -1.44 -8.06
CA SER A 17 0.81 -2.05 -9.22
C SER A 17 1.92 -3.01 -8.81
N ALA A 18 2.09 -3.28 -7.51
CA ALA A 18 3.07 -4.25 -7.05
C ALA A 18 2.60 -5.64 -7.50
N ALA A 19 3.35 -6.25 -8.42
CA ALA A 19 2.98 -7.54 -8.99
C ALA A 19 2.93 -8.61 -7.89
N CYS A 20 1.75 -9.20 -7.69
CA CYS A 20 1.56 -10.39 -6.89
C CYS A 20 1.83 -11.61 -7.79
N ILE A 21 2.94 -12.32 -7.56
CA ILE A 21 3.40 -13.50 -8.31
C ILE A 21 3.27 -14.79 -7.48
N GLY A 22 2.44 -14.78 -6.43
CA GLY A 22 2.21 -15.93 -5.53
C GLY A 22 2.69 -15.72 -4.10
N GLN A 23 3.27 -14.57 -3.76
CA GLN A 23 3.80 -14.26 -2.43
C GLN A 23 2.76 -13.76 -1.42
N GLY A 24 1.50 -13.61 -1.82
CA GLY A 24 0.43 -13.20 -0.90
C GLY A 24 0.40 -11.71 -0.55
N LEU A 25 0.91 -10.84 -1.43
CA LEU A 25 0.93 -9.39 -1.20
C LEU A 25 -0.48 -8.80 -0.97
N GLY A 26 -1.49 -9.30 -1.68
CA GLY A 26 -2.88 -8.91 -1.47
C GLY A 26 -3.35 -9.24 -0.06
N THR A 27 -3.00 -10.42 0.46
CA THR A 27 -3.34 -10.83 1.83
C THR A 27 -2.72 -9.89 2.86
N ILE A 28 -1.43 -9.56 2.71
CA ILE A 28 -0.73 -8.65 3.61
C ILE A 28 -1.36 -7.25 3.56
N ALA A 29 -1.66 -6.73 2.37
CA ALA A 29 -2.29 -5.42 2.22
C ALA A 29 -3.68 -5.37 2.89
N THR A 30 -4.48 -6.43 2.72
CA THR A 30 -5.77 -6.57 3.41
C THR A 30 -5.62 -6.56 4.92
N GLN A 31 -4.68 -7.34 5.46
CA GLN A 31 -4.42 -7.39 6.92
C GLN A 31 -4.04 -6.01 7.46
N ILE A 32 -3.13 -5.30 6.79
CA ILE A 32 -2.70 -3.94 7.18
C ILE A 32 -3.89 -2.96 7.18
N LEU A 33 -4.73 -3.02 6.14
CA LEU A 33 -5.90 -2.15 6.04
C LEU A 33 -6.90 -2.43 7.16
N CYS A 34 -7.26 -3.69 7.38
CA CYS A 34 -8.21 -4.08 8.42
C CYS A 34 -7.71 -3.71 9.81
N GLU A 35 -6.44 -3.97 10.13
CA GLU A 35 -5.86 -3.63 11.44
C GLU A 35 -5.78 -2.11 11.65
N THR A 36 -5.49 -1.35 10.59
CA THR A 36 -5.41 0.11 10.69
C THR A 36 -6.80 0.73 10.88
N THR A 37 -7.79 0.31 10.08
CA THR A 37 -9.10 0.98 9.96
C THR A 37 -10.20 0.37 10.82
N GLY A 38 -10.06 -0.90 11.20
CA GLY A 38 -11.12 -1.68 11.85
C GLY A 38 -12.19 -2.22 10.91
N ILE A 39 -12.03 -2.07 9.58
CA ILE A 39 -12.96 -2.61 8.59
C ILE A 39 -12.91 -4.16 8.61
N ASN A 40 -14.07 -4.81 8.54
CA ASN A 40 -14.14 -6.26 8.41
C ASN A 40 -13.50 -6.73 7.08
N PRO A 41 -12.71 -7.82 7.09
CA PRO A 41 -12.09 -8.36 5.87
C PRO A 41 -13.07 -8.66 4.72
N GLU A 42 -14.34 -8.96 5.02
CA GLU A 42 -15.41 -9.19 4.03
C GLU A 42 -15.75 -7.95 3.18
N ASN A 43 -15.47 -6.77 3.73
CA ASN A 43 -15.67 -5.46 3.10
C ASN A 43 -14.39 -4.93 2.45
N VAL A 44 -13.39 -5.78 2.26
CA VAL A 44 -12.12 -5.43 1.60
C VAL A 44 -11.96 -6.28 0.34
N SER A 45 -11.47 -5.67 -0.73
CA SER A 45 -11.10 -6.39 -1.94
C SER A 45 -9.75 -5.87 -2.46
N VAL A 46 -9.04 -6.69 -3.22
CA VAL A 46 -7.77 -6.32 -3.84
C VAL A 46 -7.97 -6.47 -5.34
N ASP A 47 -7.80 -5.37 -6.08
CA ASP A 47 -7.87 -5.41 -7.54
C ASP A 47 -6.66 -6.12 -8.12
N ASN A 48 -6.86 -6.75 -9.28
CA ASN A 48 -5.74 -7.25 -10.07
C ASN A 48 -4.88 -6.06 -10.55
N PRO A 49 -3.55 -6.22 -10.65
CA PRO A 49 -2.67 -5.16 -11.11
C PRO A 49 -3.01 -4.81 -12.57
N ASP A 50 -3.45 -3.57 -12.78
CA ASP A 50 -3.87 -3.03 -14.08
C ASP A 50 -3.27 -1.64 -14.25
N THR A 51 -2.47 -1.45 -15.30
CA THR A 51 -1.76 -0.19 -15.59
C THR A 51 -2.70 0.98 -15.85
N PHE A 52 -3.97 0.74 -16.18
CA PHE A 52 -4.97 1.79 -16.36
C PHE A 52 -5.54 2.30 -15.03
N THR A 53 -5.66 1.44 -14.02
CA THR A 53 -6.39 1.72 -12.78
C THR A 53 -5.51 1.79 -11.53
N THR A 54 -4.26 1.34 -11.59
CA THR A 54 -3.35 1.25 -10.44
C THR A 54 -2.13 2.18 -10.57
N PRO A 55 -1.66 2.83 -9.49
CA PRO A 55 -0.53 3.75 -9.54
C PRO A 55 0.79 2.97 -9.68
N ASN A 56 1.70 3.39 -10.57
CA ASN A 56 2.97 2.70 -10.83
C ASN A 56 3.78 2.47 -9.53
N SER A 57 3.89 1.21 -9.08
CA SER A 57 4.52 0.83 -7.79
C SER A 57 5.99 0.42 -7.93
N GLY A 58 6.61 0.61 -9.10
CA GLY A 58 7.96 0.13 -9.40
C GLY A 58 8.03 -1.38 -9.61
N THR A 59 9.22 -1.90 -9.90
CA THR A 59 9.44 -3.33 -10.18
C THR A 59 9.47 -4.18 -8.90
N THR A 60 8.94 -5.40 -8.94
CA THR A 60 9.09 -6.40 -7.85
C THR A 60 10.50 -6.99 -7.87
N THR A 61 11.44 -6.37 -7.16
CA THR A 61 12.83 -6.85 -7.01
C THR A 61 13.32 -6.68 -5.56
N ALA A 62 14.28 -7.50 -5.14
CA ALA A 62 14.98 -7.43 -3.85
C ALA A 62 14.08 -7.39 -2.59
N SER A 63 12.97 -8.13 -2.57
CA SER A 63 12.02 -8.20 -1.43
C SER A 63 11.50 -6.86 -0.92
N ARG A 64 11.55 -5.81 -1.76
CA ARG A 64 11.15 -4.44 -1.39
C ARG A 64 9.64 -4.31 -1.24
N GLN A 65 8.85 -5.19 -1.87
CA GLN A 65 7.42 -4.98 -1.96
C GLN A 65 6.70 -5.10 -0.61
N THR A 66 7.12 -6.00 0.29
CA THR A 66 6.52 -6.14 1.62
C THR A 66 6.62 -4.84 2.43
N VAL A 67 7.81 -4.23 2.47
CA VAL A 67 8.02 -2.98 3.21
C VAL A 67 7.40 -1.79 2.48
N PHE A 68 7.66 -1.64 1.19
CA PHE A 68 7.26 -0.43 0.48
C PHE A 68 5.77 -0.38 0.17
N THR A 69 5.17 -1.52 -0.21
CA THR A 69 3.73 -1.61 -0.48
C THR A 69 2.94 -1.77 0.81
N GLY A 70 3.48 -2.47 1.81
CA GLY A 70 2.89 -2.51 3.14
C GLY A 70 2.79 -1.13 3.77
N GLU A 71 3.89 -0.37 3.79
CA GLU A 71 3.91 0.99 4.36
C GLU A 71 3.05 1.97 3.54
N ALA A 72 3.07 1.89 2.21
CA ALA A 72 2.17 2.68 1.38
C ALA A 72 0.69 2.36 1.66
N THR A 73 0.35 1.08 1.85
CA THR A 73 -1.00 0.64 2.25
C THR A 73 -1.37 1.19 3.62
N ARG A 74 -0.44 1.16 4.59
CA ARG A 74 -0.66 1.72 5.93
C ARG A 74 -0.94 3.22 5.87
N VAL A 75 -0.16 3.98 5.09
CA VAL A 75 -0.35 5.43 4.90
C VAL A 75 -1.72 5.72 4.27
N ALA A 76 -2.11 4.99 3.23
CA ALA A 76 -3.45 5.13 2.63
C ALA A 76 -4.55 4.79 3.65
N SER A 77 -4.36 3.72 4.42
CA SER A 77 -5.32 3.23 5.42
C SER A 77 -5.51 4.22 6.57
N LEU A 78 -4.45 4.92 7.00
CA LEU A 78 -4.57 5.98 8.00
C LEU A 78 -5.45 7.14 7.51
N LYS A 79 -5.32 7.53 6.24
CA LYS A 79 -6.18 8.59 5.67
C LYS A 79 -7.64 8.13 5.60
N LEU A 80 -7.88 6.88 5.23
CA LEU A 80 -9.22 6.28 5.27
C LEU A 80 -9.76 6.25 6.70
N LYS A 81 -8.96 5.83 7.69
CA LYS A 81 -9.35 5.83 9.11
C LYS A 81 -9.80 7.21 9.59
N GLU A 82 -9.06 8.26 9.23
CA GLU A 82 -9.45 9.63 9.58
C GLU A 82 -10.79 10.03 8.94
N ALA A 83 -11.03 9.66 7.68
CA ALA A 83 -12.32 9.91 7.03
C ALA A 83 -13.47 9.17 7.73
N LEU A 84 -13.24 7.92 8.13
CA LEU A 84 -14.22 7.07 8.83
C LEU A 84 -14.62 7.56 10.23
N LYS A 85 -13.87 8.51 10.83
CA LYS A 85 -14.29 9.13 12.09
C LYS A 85 -15.57 9.96 11.97
N SER A 86 -15.87 10.45 10.77
CA SER A 86 -16.96 11.40 10.51
C SER A 86 -17.96 10.94 9.45
N LYS A 87 -17.64 9.87 8.71
CA LYS A 87 -18.38 9.39 7.55
C LYS A 87 -18.43 7.86 7.57
N SER A 88 -19.52 7.28 7.08
CA SER A 88 -19.60 5.83 6.83
C SER A 88 -18.84 5.46 5.54
N LEU A 89 -18.63 4.16 5.28
CA LEU A 89 -18.10 3.71 3.99
C LEU A 89 -18.99 4.14 2.82
N GLU A 90 -20.31 4.14 3.01
CA GLU A 90 -21.30 4.54 2.01
C GLU A 90 -21.15 6.03 1.64
N ASP A 91 -20.86 6.88 2.61
CA ASP A 91 -20.60 8.32 2.38
C ASP A 91 -19.26 8.60 1.67
N LEU A 92 -18.38 7.60 1.64
CA LEU A 92 -17.06 7.68 1.02
C LEU A 92 -17.03 7.06 -0.38
N GLU A 93 -18.16 6.57 -0.89
CA GLU A 93 -18.27 5.95 -2.22
C GLU A 93 -17.63 6.82 -3.32
N GLY A 94 -16.75 6.22 -4.12
CA GLY A 94 -15.99 6.88 -5.18
C GLY A 94 -14.79 7.70 -4.71
N GLN A 95 -14.55 7.85 -3.40
CA GLN A 95 -13.35 8.52 -2.90
C GLN A 95 -12.12 7.60 -2.95
N GLU A 96 -10.97 8.24 -3.11
CA GLU A 96 -9.68 7.57 -3.22
C GLU A 96 -8.70 8.09 -2.17
N PHE A 97 -8.03 7.15 -1.49
CA PHE A 97 -7.00 7.43 -0.50
C PHE A 97 -5.66 6.94 -1.02
N TYR A 98 -4.77 7.87 -1.31
CA TYR A 98 -3.44 7.57 -1.84
C TYR A 98 -2.38 7.54 -0.75
N GLY A 99 -1.56 6.50 -0.75
CA GLY A 99 -0.39 6.34 0.10
C GLY A 99 0.86 6.11 -0.74
N GLU A 100 1.94 6.79 -0.36
CA GLU A 100 3.25 6.64 -0.99
C GLU A 100 4.30 6.54 0.09
N TYR A 101 5.24 5.62 -0.13
CA TYR A 101 6.42 5.46 0.69
C TYR A 101 7.64 5.44 -0.22
N VAL A 102 8.52 6.42 -0.04
CA VAL A 102 9.80 6.53 -0.74
C VAL A 102 10.90 6.39 0.29
N SER A 103 11.97 5.71 -0.11
CA SER A 103 13.16 5.58 0.71
C SER A 103 14.36 6.05 -0.10
N ASP A 104 15.02 7.09 0.37
CA ASP A 104 16.23 7.59 -0.27
C ASP A 104 17.42 6.75 0.20
N THR A 105 17.93 5.90 -0.70
CA THR A 105 19.18 5.16 -0.48
C THR A 105 20.35 5.89 -1.11
N ASP A 106 21.49 5.85 -0.44
CA ASP A 106 22.74 6.40 -0.96
C ASP A 106 23.41 5.44 -1.95
N PRO A 107 24.05 5.96 -3.00
CA PRO A 107 24.81 5.15 -3.94
C PRO A 107 26.03 4.51 -3.26
N MET A 108 26.49 3.40 -3.84
CA MET A 108 27.70 2.71 -3.42
C MET A 108 28.90 3.67 -3.50
N GLY A 109 29.61 3.88 -2.38
CA GLY A 109 30.73 4.82 -2.31
C GLY A 109 30.34 6.27 -1.94
N SER A 110 29.15 6.49 -1.40
CA SER A 110 28.72 7.81 -0.89
C SER A 110 29.72 8.39 0.13
N THR A 111 30.02 9.69 -0.02
CA THR A 111 30.94 10.44 0.84
C THR A 111 30.30 10.89 2.15
N LYS A 112 29.03 10.51 2.39
CA LYS A 112 28.35 10.82 3.65
C LYS A 112 29.04 10.08 4.81
N PRO A 113 29.12 10.68 6.01
CA PRO A 113 29.67 10.03 7.19
C PRO A 113 28.94 8.72 7.56
N THR A 114 27.64 8.65 7.28
CA THR A 114 26.77 7.49 7.53
C THR A 114 25.85 7.26 6.32
N PRO A 115 26.30 6.55 5.28
CA PRO A 115 25.50 6.30 4.09
C PRO A 115 24.46 5.21 4.33
N VAL A 116 23.25 5.40 3.81
CA VAL A 116 22.15 4.43 3.92
C VAL A 116 22.07 3.59 2.66
N SER A 117 22.67 2.41 2.68
CA SER A 117 22.74 1.54 1.49
C SER A 117 21.49 0.68 1.29
N HIS A 118 20.75 0.36 2.36
CA HIS A 118 19.59 -0.53 2.33
C HIS A 118 18.51 -0.06 3.30
N VAL A 119 17.25 -0.25 2.91
CA VAL A 119 16.05 0.23 3.63
C VAL A 119 15.50 -0.84 4.55
N ALA A 120 15.51 -2.09 4.07
CA ALA A 120 15.15 -3.26 4.84
C ALA A 120 15.70 -4.51 4.16
N TYR A 121 16.02 -5.54 4.94
CA TYR A 121 16.11 -6.92 4.48
C TYR A 121 14.74 -7.56 4.68
N GLY A 122 13.89 -7.51 3.64
CA GLY A 122 12.58 -8.16 3.65
C GLY A 122 12.65 -9.59 3.10
N TYR A 123 11.73 -10.46 3.52
CA TYR A 123 11.43 -11.69 2.80
C TYR A 123 10.25 -11.43 1.85
N ALA A 124 10.31 -12.09 0.68
CA ALA A 124 9.27 -12.01 -0.35
C ALA A 124 7.99 -12.71 0.11
#